data_AF-A0A7S0L689-F1
#
_entry.id   AF-A0A7S0L689-F1
#
_cell.length_a   1.000
_cell.length_b   1.000
_cell.length_c   1.000
_cell.angle_alpha   90.00
_cell.angle_beta   90.00
_cell.angle_gamma   90.00
#
_symmetry.space_group_name_H-M   'P 1'
#
loop_
_entity.id
_entity.type
_entity.pdbx_description
1 polymer ?
#
loop_
_entity_poly.entity_id
_entity_poly.type
_entity_poly.pdbx_seq_one_letter_code
_entity_poly.pdbx_strand_id
1 'polypeptide(L)'
;VHDREVPASWGGFASASSPIDLCEVDRRHNLSASAFEAEYLAAARPVVIVGGAKQMRAWRTWRRKGFFETFGDEVCGAQKLPTWKGKLLDGPEGEGVTLRRYFERVAAGTHNADASVPPLAWN
;
A
#
# COMPACT_ATOMS: atom_id res chain seq x y z
N VAL A 1 17.85 -8.74 -37.31
CA VAL A 1 19.17 -9.26 -36.87
C VAL A 1 19.58 -8.44 -35.66
N HIS A 2 19.47 -8.89 -34.42
CA HIS A 2 19.65 -10.22 -33.87
C HIS A 2 18.53 -10.59 -32.90
N ASP A 3 17.95 -11.77 -33.12
CA ASP A 3 17.53 -12.63 -32.01
C ASP A 3 18.74 -12.84 -31.12
N ARG A 4 18.77 -12.14 -29.96
CA ARG A 4 19.67 -12.51 -28.88
C ARG A 4 18.87 -13.42 -27.96
N GLU A 5 19.11 -14.71 -28.11
CA GLU A 5 18.79 -15.72 -27.10
C GLU A 5 19.18 -15.16 -25.73
N VAL A 6 18.20 -15.05 -24.85
CA VAL A 6 18.46 -14.69 -23.44
C VAL A 6 19.34 -15.80 -22.87
N PRO A 7 20.53 -15.50 -22.33
CA PRO A 7 21.43 -16.53 -21.82
C PRO A 7 20.73 -17.31 -20.70
N ALA A 8 20.85 -18.64 -20.72
CA ALA A 8 20.26 -19.54 -19.70
C ALA A 8 20.65 -19.18 -18.25
N SER A 9 21.73 -18.41 -18.06
CA SER A 9 22.15 -17.87 -16.76
C SER A 9 21.18 -16.85 -16.15
N TRP A 10 20.28 -16.26 -16.94
CA TRP A 10 19.20 -15.39 -16.44
C TRP A 10 17.96 -16.16 -16.02
N GLY A 11 17.75 -17.39 -16.54
CA GLY A 11 16.65 -18.28 -16.15
C GLY A 11 16.79 -18.87 -14.75
N GLY A 12 17.96 -18.72 -14.11
CA GLY A 12 18.23 -19.18 -12.74
C GLY A 12 18.15 -18.11 -11.66
N PHE A 13 18.05 -16.83 -12.00
CA PHE A 13 18.05 -15.74 -11.00
C PHE A 13 16.69 -15.53 -10.32
N ALA A 14 15.60 -16.00 -10.92
CA ALA A 14 14.24 -15.73 -10.45
C ALA A 14 13.65 -16.77 -9.49
N SER A 15 14.42 -17.76 -9.00
CA SER A 15 13.92 -18.74 -8.01
C SER A 15 14.73 -18.87 -6.72
N ALA A 16 15.85 -18.15 -6.57
CA ALA A 16 16.66 -18.21 -5.36
C ALA A 16 16.35 -17.11 -4.32
N SER A 17 15.57 -16.09 -4.67
CA SER A 17 15.18 -15.02 -3.76
C SER A 17 13.66 -15.06 -3.53
N SER A 18 13.27 -15.97 -2.64
CA SER A 18 11.97 -16.15 -1.97
C SER A 18 10.70 -16.04 -2.81
N PRO A 19 9.86 -17.09 -2.86
CA PRO A 19 8.47 -16.92 -3.28
C PRO A 19 7.86 -15.82 -2.43
N ILE A 20 7.34 -14.78 -3.08
CA ILE A 20 6.61 -13.66 -2.44
C ILE A 20 5.49 -14.19 -1.50
N ASP A 21 5.03 -15.41 -1.75
CA ASP A 21 3.99 -16.11 -1.01
C ASP A 21 4.42 -16.67 0.37
N LEU A 22 5.69 -16.58 0.78
CA LEU A 22 6.16 -17.13 2.08
C LEU A 22 7.10 -16.22 2.88
N CYS A 23 7.18 -14.92 2.57
CA CYS A 23 7.86 -13.99 3.46
C CYS A 23 7.02 -13.77 4.73
N GLU A 24 7.19 -14.62 5.74
CA GLU A 24 6.71 -14.33 7.09
C GLU A 24 7.32 -13.01 7.55
N VAL A 25 6.52 -11.94 7.55
CA VAL A 25 6.95 -10.63 8.01
C VAL A 25 6.99 -10.65 9.54
N ASP A 26 8.19 -10.49 10.11
CA ASP A 26 8.38 -10.47 11.56
C ASP A 26 7.59 -9.31 12.20
N ARG A 27 7.14 -9.50 13.43
CA ARG A 27 6.33 -8.55 14.20
C ARG A 27 6.97 -8.33 15.55
N ARG A 28 7.47 -7.13 15.80
CA ARG A 28 8.21 -6.81 17.03
C ARG A 28 7.54 -5.70 17.83
N HIS A 29 7.45 -5.93 19.13
CA HIS A 29 7.13 -4.89 20.12
C HIS A 29 8.43 -4.32 20.68
N ASN A 30 8.47 -3.01 20.96
CA ASN A 30 9.58 -2.35 21.66
C ASN A 30 10.98 -2.61 21.05
N LEU A 31 11.06 -2.67 19.72
CA LEU A 31 12.32 -2.85 19.00
C LEU A 31 13.22 -1.62 19.19
N SER A 32 14.43 -1.81 19.72
CA SER A 32 15.41 -0.72 19.84
C SER A 32 15.95 -0.32 18.47
N ALA A 33 16.44 0.92 18.35
CA ALA A 33 17.03 1.40 17.10
C ALA A 33 18.24 0.56 16.68
N SER A 34 19.10 0.15 17.63
CA SER A 34 20.27 -0.67 17.36
C SER A 34 19.91 -2.09 16.89
N ALA A 35 18.88 -2.71 17.48
CA ALA A 35 18.39 -4.01 17.05
C ALA A 35 17.71 -3.91 15.67
N PHE A 36 16.95 -2.85 15.42
CA PHE A 36 16.37 -2.58 14.10
C PHE A 36 17.45 -2.48 13.02
N GLU A 37 18.50 -1.71 13.28
CA GLU A 37 19.60 -1.49 12.35
C GLU A 37 20.36 -2.79 12.03
N ALA A 38 20.74 -3.54 13.07
CA ALA A 38 21.54 -4.75 12.92
C ALA A 38 20.76 -5.91 12.29
N GLU A 39 19.48 -6.09 12.62
CA GLU A 39 18.73 -7.29 12.24
C GLU A 39 17.85 -7.10 10.99
N TYR A 40 17.39 -5.89 10.71
CA TYR A 40 16.39 -5.63 9.65
C TYR A 40 16.93 -4.70 8.57
N LEU A 41 17.53 -3.57 8.96
CA LEU A 41 18.02 -2.59 7.98
C LEU A 41 19.22 -3.15 7.20
N ALA A 42 20.22 -3.68 7.91
CA ALA A 42 21.41 -4.26 7.28
C ALA A 42 21.09 -5.47 6.39
N ALA A 43 20.06 -6.25 6.75
CA ALA A 43 19.63 -7.44 6.01
C ALA A 43 18.56 -7.16 4.94
N ALA A 44 18.11 -5.91 4.78
CA ALA A 44 16.99 -5.53 3.92
C ALA A 44 15.72 -6.37 4.15
N ARG A 45 15.43 -6.72 5.42
CA ARG A 45 14.29 -7.55 5.80
C ARG A 45 13.11 -6.71 6.30
N PRO A 46 11.87 -7.02 5.89
CA PRO A 46 10.69 -6.30 6.37
C PRO A 46 10.38 -6.68 7.84
N VAL A 47 9.82 -5.72 8.58
CA VAL A 47 9.32 -5.93 9.95
C VAL A 47 8.14 -5.01 10.24
N VAL A 48 7.16 -5.50 11.00
CA VAL A 48 6.06 -4.71 11.55
C VAL A 48 6.38 -4.33 12.99
N ILE A 49 6.51 -3.03 13.27
CA ILE A 49 6.66 -2.51 14.64
C ILE A 49 5.28 -2.40 15.29
N VAL A 50 4.94 -3.38 16.12
CA VAL A 50 3.61 -3.47 16.72
C VAL A 50 3.49 -2.45 17.87
N GLY A 51 2.52 -1.54 17.73
CA GLY A 51 2.21 -0.52 18.72
C GLY A 51 3.04 0.76 18.60
N GLY A 52 3.90 0.90 17.59
CA GLY A 52 4.69 2.12 17.37
C GLY A 52 3.83 3.38 17.22
N ALA A 53 2.64 3.26 16.62
CA ALA A 53 1.71 4.38 16.45
C ALA A 53 0.87 4.72 17.69
N LYS A 54 0.90 3.92 18.78
CA LYS A 54 -0.02 4.09 19.93
C LYS A 54 0.09 5.45 20.62
N GLN A 55 1.28 6.03 20.63
CA GLN A 55 1.50 7.34 21.26
C GLN A 55 1.04 8.52 20.37
N MET A 56 0.89 8.30 19.06
CA MET A 56 0.47 9.33 18.13
C MET A 56 -0.93 9.84 18.48
N ARG A 57 -1.11 11.16 18.47
CA ARG A 57 -2.44 11.78 18.70
C ARG A 57 -3.47 11.23 17.73
N ALA A 58 -3.09 11.10 16.46
CA ALA A 58 -3.91 10.54 15.39
C ALA A 58 -4.54 9.18 15.76
N TRP A 59 -3.78 8.25 16.35
CA TRP A 59 -4.29 6.94 16.78
C TRP A 59 -5.48 7.06 17.76
N ARG A 60 -5.43 8.06 18.64
CA ARG A 60 -6.47 8.32 19.64
C ARG A 60 -7.62 9.15 19.10
N THR A 61 -7.35 10.14 18.25
CA THR A 61 -8.31 11.20 17.88
C THR A 61 -8.92 11.03 16.50
N TRP A 62 -8.27 10.33 15.58
CA TRP A 62 -8.83 10.10 14.25
C TRP A 62 -9.97 9.08 14.38
N ARG A 63 -11.17 9.62 14.40
CA ARG A 63 -12.44 8.92 14.21
C ARG A 63 -13.08 9.52 12.97
N ARG A 64 -13.88 8.74 12.25
CA ARG A 64 -14.50 9.15 10.98
C ARG A 64 -15.12 10.56 11.05
N LYS A 65 -15.96 10.81 12.06
CA LYS A 65 -16.61 12.11 12.28
C LYS A 65 -15.61 13.25 12.48
N GLY A 66 -14.70 13.14 13.46
CA GLY A 66 -13.72 14.19 13.74
C GLY A 66 -12.71 14.41 12.62
N PHE A 67 -12.36 13.37 11.86
CA PHE A 67 -11.53 13.49 10.67
C PHE A 67 -12.22 14.34 9.60
N PHE A 68 -13.51 14.07 9.29
CA PHE A 68 -14.25 14.84 8.29
C PHE A 68 -14.68 16.23 8.73
N GLU A 69 -14.89 16.44 10.03
CA GLU A 69 -15.10 17.79 10.57
C GLU A 69 -13.85 18.66 10.39
N THR A 70 -12.66 18.07 10.49
CA THR A 70 -11.39 18.81 10.40
C THR A 70 -10.86 18.93 8.97
N PHE A 71 -10.90 17.84 8.21
CA PHE A 71 -10.22 17.70 6.91
C PHE A 71 -11.15 17.39 5.74
N GLY A 72 -12.46 17.24 5.98
CA GLY A 72 -13.36 16.70 4.96
C GLY A 72 -13.43 17.53 3.68
N ASP A 73 -13.23 18.83 3.78
CA ASP A 73 -13.32 19.76 2.65
C ASP A 73 -11.94 20.09 2.06
N GLU A 74 -10.86 19.51 2.59
CA GLU A 74 -9.52 19.61 2.00
C GLU A 74 -9.47 18.83 0.67
N VAL A 75 -8.92 19.49 -0.35
CA VAL A 75 -8.71 18.91 -1.67
C VAL A 75 -7.39 18.15 -1.67
N CYS A 76 -7.45 16.86 -1.98
CA CYS A 76 -6.29 16.00 -2.14
C CYS A 76 -6.22 15.44 -3.56
N GLY A 77 -5.00 15.08 -3.99
CA GLY A 77 -4.82 14.33 -5.22
C GLY A 77 -5.32 12.90 -5.02
N ALA A 78 -6.36 12.50 -5.75
CA ALA A 78 -6.76 11.11 -5.89
C ALA A 78 -6.24 10.55 -7.21
N GLN A 79 -5.80 9.31 -7.18
CA GLN A 79 -5.38 8.58 -8.37
C GLN A 79 -6.47 7.62 -8.79
N LYS A 80 -6.91 7.75 -10.03
CA LYS A 80 -7.75 6.75 -10.66
C LYS A 80 -6.84 5.66 -11.22
N LEU A 81 -6.89 4.49 -10.60
CA LEU A 81 -6.09 3.36 -11.05
C LEU A 81 -6.62 2.88 -12.41
N PRO A 82 -5.74 2.64 -13.40
CA PRO A 82 -6.15 2.03 -14.65
C PRO A 82 -6.67 0.61 -14.38
N THR A 83 -7.77 0.25 -15.03
CA THR A 83 -8.23 -1.15 -15.01
C THR A 83 -7.37 -1.97 -15.96
N TRP A 84 -6.89 -3.12 -15.49
CA TRP A 84 -6.16 -4.04 -16.35
C TRP A 84 -7.09 -4.56 -17.45
N LYS A 85 -6.91 -4.07 -18.68
CA LYS A 85 -7.66 -4.48 -19.87
C LYS A 85 -6.75 -5.14 -20.91
N GLY A 86 -5.73 -5.86 -20.46
CA GLY A 86 -4.79 -6.57 -21.34
C GLY A 86 -3.99 -5.67 -22.30
N LYS A 87 -3.90 -4.37 -22.01
CA LYS A 87 -3.07 -3.38 -22.72
C LYS A 87 -2.17 -2.67 -21.72
N LEU A 88 -1.15 -1.97 -22.23
CA LEU A 88 -0.27 -1.08 -21.45
C LEU A 88 -1.16 -0.22 -20.53
N LEU A 89 -0.89 -0.28 -19.23
CA LEU A 89 -1.57 0.59 -18.28
C LEU A 89 -1.10 2.01 -18.57
N ASP A 90 -2.01 2.88 -19.00
CA ASP A 90 -1.77 4.32 -18.91
C ASP A 90 -1.51 4.65 -17.44
N GLY A 91 -0.61 5.60 -17.18
CA GLY A 91 -0.30 6.03 -15.82
C GLY A 91 -1.58 6.48 -15.10
N PRO A 92 -1.63 6.40 -13.76
CA PRO A 92 -2.82 6.80 -13.01
C PRO A 92 -3.20 8.25 -13.35
N GLU A 93 -4.47 8.47 -13.70
CA GLU A 93 -4.99 9.81 -13.90
C GLU A 93 -5.22 10.46 -12.53
N GLY A 94 -4.61 11.61 -12.30
CA GLY A 94 -4.80 12.39 -11.09
C GLY A 94 -6.03 13.30 -11.19
N GLU A 95 -6.87 13.31 -10.16
CA GLU A 95 -7.91 14.33 -9.98
C GLU A 95 -7.79 14.98 -8.60
N GLY A 96 -8.16 16.26 -8.50
CA GLY A 96 -8.39 16.90 -7.21
C GLY A 96 -9.77 16.55 -6.68
N VAL A 97 -9.86 15.97 -5.49
CA VAL A 97 -11.14 15.61 -4.85
C VAL A 97 -11.09 15.95 -3.36
N THR A 98 -12.21 16.35 -2.78
CA THR A 98 -12.28 16.53 -1.33
C THR A 98 -12.22 15.17 -0.64
N LEU A 99 -11.59 15.10 0.53
CA LEU A 99 -11.51 13.85 1.30
C LEU A 99 -12.91 13.28 1.58
N ARG A 100 -13.90 14.14 1.90
CA ARG A 100 -15.30 13.73 2.09
C ARG A 100 -15.85 13.01 0.86
N ARG A 101 -15.72 13.63 -0.33
CA ARG A 101 -16.22 13.07 -1.59
C ARG A 101 -15.47 11.79 -1.98
N TYR A 102 -14.17 11.70 -1.71
CA TYR A 102 -13.38 10.50 -1.92
C TYR A 102 -13.93 9.32 -1.12
N PHE A 103 -14.13 9.49 0.19
CA PHE A 103 -14.62 8.42 1.05
C PHE A 103 -16.10 8.08 0.82
N GLU A 104 -16.92 9.03 0.37
CA GLU A 104 -18.28 8.74 -0.13
C GLU A 104 -18.25 7.80 -1.34
N ARG A 105 -17.33 8.03 -2.29
CA ARG A 105 -17.15 7.14 -3.45
C ARG A 105 -16.68 5.74 -3.05
N VAL A 106 -15.75 5.64 -2.09
CA VAL A 106 -15.29 4.36 -1.54
C VAL A 106 -16.45 3.61 -0.87
N ALA A 107 -17.25 4.29 -0.04
CA ALA A 107 -18.39 3.68 0.64
C ALA A 107 -19.50 3.24 -0.34
N ALA A 108 -19.71 3.99 -1.42
CA ALA A 108 -20.66 3.65 -2.48
C ALA A 108 -20.14 2.56 -3.43
N GLY A 109 -18.90 2.08 -3.26
CA GLY A 109 -18.28 1.11 -4.18
C GLY A 109 -17.99 1.67 -5.57
N THR A 110 -18.12 2.99 -5.77
CA THR A 110 -17.91 3.64 -7.08
C THR A 110 -16.45 3.97 -7.37
N HIS A 111 -15.56 3.71 -6.41
CA HIS A 111 -14.11 3.86 -6.56
C HIS A 111 -13.46 2.64 -7.24
N ASN A 112 -14.08 1.47 -7.18
CA ASN A 112 -13.54 0.25 -7.77
C ASN A 112 -14.27 -0.06 -9.07
N ALA A 113 -13.56 -0.06 -10.19
CA ALA A 113 -14.07 -0.59 -11.44
C ALA A 113 -14.15 -2.13 -11.47
N ASP A 114 -13.74 -2.77 -10.36
CA ASP A 114 -13.91 -4.19 -10.11
C ASP A 114 -14.87 -4.39 -8.93
N ALA A 115 -16.09 -4.85 -9.23
CA ALA A 115 -17.15 -5.11 -8.27
C ALA A 115 -16.83 -6.28 -7.30
N SER A 116 -15.70 -6.99 -7.51
CA SER A 116 -15.25 -8.07 -6.63
C SER A 116 -14.51 -7.59 -5.38
N VAL A 117 -14.11 -6.31 -5.32
CA VAL A 117 -13.51 -5.73 -4.11
C VAL A 117 -14.65 -5.20 -3.21
N PRO A 118 -14.93 -5.84 -2.07
CA PRO A 118 -16.00 -5.38 -1.19
C PRO A 118 -15.73 -3.93 -0.76
N PRO A 119 -16.77 -3.10 -0.62
CA PRO A 119 -16.60 -1.76 -0.06
C PRO A 119 -15.89 -1.92 1.28
N LEU A 120 -14.82 -1.14 1.49
CA LEU A 120 -14.11 -1.15 2.76
C LEU A 120 -15.14 -0.94 3.87
N ALA A 121 -15.34 -1.94 4.72
CA ALA A 121 -16.15 -1.80 5.91
C ALA A 121 -15.37 -0.93 6.89
N TRP A 122 -15.68 0.37 6.92
CA TRP A 122 -15.14 1.29 7.91
C TRP A 122 -15.99 1.17 9.17
N ASN A 123 -15.56 0.33 10.11
CA ASN A 123 -16.11 0.29 11.47
C ASN A 123 -15.81 1.58 12.23
#